data_AF-A0AAN7Q2L3-F1
#
_entry.id   AF-A0AAN7Q2L3-F1
#
_cell.length_a   1.000
_cell.length_b   1.000
_cell.length_c   1.000
_cell.angle_alpha   90.00
_cell.angle_beta   90.00
_cell.angle_gamma   90.00
#
_symmetry.space_group_name_H-M   'P 1'
#
loop_
_entity.id
_entity.type
_entity.pdbx_description
1 polymer ?
#
loop_
_entity_poly.entity_id
_entity_poly.type
_entity_poly.pdbx_seq_one_letter_code
_entity_poly.pdbx_strand_id
1 'polypeptide(L)'
;MCSAKLTPTVMSKQNVGYPLKIHQLFQERLAKNNLKSEGVWSPWSSWTPCSRSCGGGVSQQIRHCVPKNTRFSTNTDNQKRHRHKRKLSNHCVGLYKRYHLCNTQKCSKGRDFRSEQCSFFNKYPFKGRFYYWEPFLQGAEECALNCRPIGMGFYATLNKTVIDGTSCLHPLTATGKAAPRGTPGLCVEGCCKVSAV
;
A
#
# COMPACT_ATOMS: atom_id res chain seq x y z
N MET A 1 10.62 23.48 1.67
CA MET A 1 10.20 23.15 3.04
C MET A 1 8.95 22.30 2.98
N CYS A 2 9.06 20.98 3.10
CA CYS A 2 7.89 20.09 3.16
C CYS A 2 7.71 19.63 4.61
N SER A 3 6.90 20.35 5.38
CA SER A 3 6.52 19.94 6.73
C SER A 3 5.19 19.19 6.64
N ALA A 4 5.25 17.85 6.69
CA ALA A 4 4.06 17.05 6.96
C ALA A 4 3.68 17.25 8.44
N LYS A 5 2.56 17.95 8.69
CA LYS A 5 2.01 18.12 10.05
C LYS A 5 1.44 16.79 10.52
N LEU A 6 2.04 16.21 11.56
CA LEU A 6 1.45 15.11 12.31
C LEU A 6 0.38 15.69 13.24
N THR A 7 -0.89 15.58 12.86
CA THR A 7 -2.04 15.95 13.70
C THR A 7 -2.74 14.68 14.23
N PRO A 8 -3.19 14.66 15.50
CA PRO A 8 -3.93 13.54 16.04
C PRO A 8 -5.39 13.59 15.56
N THR A 9 -5.72 12.83 14.51
CA THR A 9 -7.11 12.64 14.07
C THR A 9 -7.66 11.34 14.68
N VAL A 10 -8.64 11.50 15.58
CA VAL A 10 -9.60 10.44 15.88
C VAL A 10 -10.61 10.46 14.72
N MET A 11 -10.45 9.51 13.79
CA MET A 11 -11.43 9.28 12.73
C MET A 11 -11.87 7.82 12.75
N SER A 12 -13.15 7.68 12.43
CA SER A 12 -14.04 6.54 12.63
C SER A 12 -13.56 5.25 11.98
N LYS A 13 -14.15 4.13 12.44
CA LYS A 13 -14.13 2.84 11.76
C LYS A 13 -14.69 3.00 10.34
N GLN A 14 -13.85 3.41 9.39
CA GLN A 14 -14.10 3.28 7.97
C GLN A 14 -13.26 2.12 7.47
N ASN A 15 -13.99 1.09 7.07
CA ASN A 15 -13.57 -0.19 6.51
C ASN A 15 -12.13 -0.23 5.96
N VAL A 16 -11.32 -0.95 6.73
CA VAL A 16 -10.13 -1.74 6.37
C VAL A 16 -9.82 -1.73 4.88
N GLY A 17 -8.67 -1.12 4.57
CA GLY A 17 -8.13 -0.94 3.23
C GLY A 17 -8.12 -2.22 2.39
N TYR A 18 -8.36 -2.06 1.09
CA TYR A 18 -8.48 -3.12 0.11
C TYR A 18 -7.28 -4.09 0.14
N PRO A 19 -7.47 -5.35 0.59
CA PRO A 19 -6.46 -6.38 0.46
C PRO A 19 -6.96 -7.41 -0.57
N LEU A 20 -6.06 -8.13 -1.22
CA LEU A 20 -6.41 -9.14 -2.22
C LEU A 20 -7.24 -10.32 -1.70
N LYS A 21 -7.63 -10.31 -0.42
CA LYS A 21 -8.78 -11.08 0.08
C LYS A 21 -10.05 -10.76 -0.71
N ILE A 22 -10.31 -9.49 -1.08
CA ILE A 22 -11.41 -9.15 -2.00
C ILE A 22 -11.17 -9.75 -3.38
N HIS A 23 -9.93 -9.74 -3.89
CA HIS A 23 -9.59 -10.37 -5.16
C HIS A 23 -9.79 -11.90 -5.15
N GLN A 24 -9.37 -12.59 -4.10
CA GLN A 24 -9.57 -14.03 -3.93
C GLN A 24 -11.03 -14.38 -3.70
N LEU A 25 -11.73 -13.66 -2.81
CA LEU A 25 -13.18 -13.82 -2.62
C LEU A 25 -13.94 -13.53 -3.92
N PHE A 26 -13.45 -12.60 -4.73
CA PHE A 26 -13.99 -12.32 -6.04
C PHE A 26 -13.68 -13.47 -7.02
N GLN A 27 -12.46 -13.99 -7.07
CA GLN A 27 -12.09 -15.17 -7.87
C GLN A 27 -12.91 -16.41 -7.49
N GLU A 28 -13.07 -16.68 -6.19
CA GLU A 28 -13.90 -17.77 -5.67
C GLU A 28 -15.37 -17.60 -6.06
N ARG A 29 -15.91 -16.38 -5.97
CA ARG A 29 -17.27 -16.09 -6.47
C ARG A 29 -17.37 -16.23 -7.99
N LEU A 30 -16.36 -15.82 -8.75
CA LEU A 30 -16.35 -15.99 -10.19
C LEU A 30 -16.35 -17.48 -10.57
N ALA A 31 -15.49 -18.28 -9.94
CA ALA A 31 -15.40 -19.71 -10.14
C ALA A 31 -16.70 -20.42 -9.75
N LYS A 32 -17.30 -20.08 -8.60
CA LYS A 32 -18.58 -20.65 -8.14
C LYS A 32 -19.76 -20.29 -9.04
N ASN A 33 -19.77 -19.08 -9.61
CA ASN A 33 -20.87 -18.61 -10.46
C ASN A 33 -20.61 -18.76 -11.97
N ASN A 34 -19.51 -19.41 -12.39
CA ASN A 34 -19.03 -19.43 -13.79
C ASN A 34 -18.95 -18.02 -14.44
N LEU A 35 -18.77 -16.98 -13.64
CA LEU A 35 -18.68 -15.60 -14.14
C LEU A 35 -17.29 -15.40 -14.75
N LYS A 36 -17.25 -15.04 -16.03
CA LYS A 36 -16.02 -14.69 -16.73
C LYS A 36 -15.71 -13.21 -16.43
N SER A 37 -14.44 -12.86 -16.22
CA SER A 37 -14.06 -11.44 -16.19
C SER A 37 -14.56 -10.75 -17.46
N GLU A 38 -15.39 -9.73 -17.31
CA GLU A 38 -16.04 -9.02 -18.43
C GLU A 38 -15.24 -7.77 -18.86
N GLY A 39 -14.19 -7.41 -18.11
CA GLY A 39 -13.23 -6.36 -18.45
C GLY A 39 -11.83 -6.88 -18.80
N VAL A 40 -11.00 -6.00 -19.35
CA VAL A 40 -9.56 -6.18 -19.56
C VAL A 40 -8.83 -5.10 -18.78
N TRP A 41 -7.69 -5.43 -18.18
CA TRP A 41 -6.85 -4.41 -17.57
C TRP A 41 -6.21 -3.53 -18.66
N SER A 42 -6.23 -2.22 -18.47
CA SER A 42 -5.38 -1.32 -19.25
C SER A 42 -3.90 -1.67 -19.04
N PRO A 43 -3.00 -1.18 -19.90
CA PRO A 43 -1.59 -1.09 -19.56
C PRO A 43 -1.41 -0.40 -18.20
N TRP A 44 -0.34 -0.76 -17.50
CA TRP A 44 0.07 -0.01 -16.31
C TRP A 44 0.42 1.42 -16.70
N SER A 45 0.06 2.38 -15.84
CA SER A 45 0.56 3.74 -15.92
C SER A 45 2.09 3.76 -15.86
N SER A 46 2.69 4.90 -16.20
CA SER A 46 4.07 5.14 -15.79
C SER A 46 4.19 5.16 -14.26
N TRP A 47 5.37 4.84 -13.75
CA TRP A 47 5.69 4.98 -12.32
C TRP A 47 5.58 6.46 -11.93
N THR A 48 4.95 6.74 -10.78
CA THR A 48 5.01 8.10 -10.22
C THR A 48 6.44 8.46 -9.87
N PRO A 49 6.80 9.74 -9.83
CA PRO A 49 8.06 10.16 -9.22
C PRO A 49 8.23 9.53 -7.83
N CYS A 50 9.47 9.16 -7.50
CA CYS A 50 9.75 8.58 -6.20
C CYS A 50 9.41 9.58 -5.10
N SER A 51 8.77 9.12 -4.02
CA SER A 51 8.40 10.00 -2.90
C SER A 51 9.60 10.65 -2.20
N ARG A 52 10.81 10.10 -2.40
CA ARG A 52 12.07 10.61 -1.85
C ARG A 52 13.20 10.47 -2.87
N SER A 53 14.29 11.20 -2.65
CA SER A 53 15.51 11.14 -3.47
C SER A 53 16.62 10.26 -2.86
N CYS A 54 16.46 9.75 -1.64
CA CYS A 54 17.37 8.82 -0.96
C CYS A 54 16.67 8.13 0.23
N GLY A 55 17.31 7.13 0.81
CA GLY A 55 16.90 6.47 2.07
C GLY A 55 15.66 5.58 1.93
N GLY A 56 15.29 5.21 0.70
CA GLY A 56 14.09 4.47 0.39
C GLY A 56 12.86 5.38 0.29
N GLY A 57 12.24 5.38 -0.88
CA GLY A 57 10.94 6.00 -1.14
C GLY A 57 10.02 5.02 -1.86
N VAL A 58 8.77 5.44 -2.07
CA VAL A 58 7.77 4.66 -2.79
C VAL A 58 7.43 5.34 -4.10
N SER A 59 7.39 4.53 -5.16
CA SER A 59 6.72 4.86 -6.41
C SER A 59 5.52 3.96 -6.59
N GLN A 60 4.47 4.46 -7.24
CA GLN A 60 3.25 3.71 -7.51
C GLN A 60 2.93 3.67 -9.00
N GLN A 61 2.28 2.58 -9.40
CA GLN A 61 1.63 2.45 -10.70
C GLN A 61 0.19 2.01 -10.50
N ILE A 62 -0.67 2.52 -11.36
CA ILE A 62 -2.09 2.22 -11.38
C ILE A 62 -2.47 1.72 -12.77
N ARG A 63 -3.46 0.83 -12.85
CA ARG A 63 -4.13 0.46 -14.09
C ARG A 63 -5.63 0.46 -13.88
N HIS A 64 -6.37 0.65 -14.95
CA HIS A 64 -7.83 0.73 -14.93
C HIS A 64 -8.44 -0.50 -15.57
N CYS A 65 -9.63 -0.88 -15.10
CA CYS A 65 -10.40 -1.92 -15.76
C CYS A 65 -11.21 -1.30 -16.89
N VAL A 66 -11.00 -1.76 -18.12
CA VAL A 66 -11.75 -1.31 -19.30
C VAL A 66 -12.72 -2.40 -19.78
N PRO A 67 -13.91 -2.04 -20.29
CA PRO A 67 -14.81 -3.01 -20.92
C PRO A 67 -14.14 -3.75 -22.08
N LYS A 68 -14.50 -5.02 -22.29
CA LYS A 68 -14.08 -5.80 -23.48
C LYS A 68 -14.61 -5.27 -24.81
N ASN A 69 -15.68 -4.48 -24.79
CA ASN A 69 -16.41 -4.03 -25.99
C ASN A 69 -15.99 -2.64 -26.53
N THR A 70 -14.70 -2.30 -26.51
CA THR A 70 -14.19 -1.19 -27.35
C THR A 70 -13.72 -1.68 -28.72
N ARG A 71 -14.49 -2.56 -29.37
CA ARG A 71 -14.49 -2.58 -30.84
C ARG A 71 -15.42 -1.45 -31.26
N PHE A 72 -14.92 -0.49 -32.03
CA PHE A 72 -15.75 0.41 -32.80
C PHE A 72 -16.89 -0.41 -33.42
N SER A 73 -18.11 -0.23 -32.92
CA SER A 73 -19.29 -0.76 -33.57
C SER A 73 -19.38 -0.01 -34.89
N THR A 74 -18.80 -0.55 -35.95
CA THR A 74 -19.15 -0.13 -37.31
C THR A 74 -20.65 -0.25 -37.41
N ASN A 75 -21.28 0.90 -37.65
CA ASN A 75 -22.71 1.10 -37.71
C ASN A 75 -23.29 0.28 -38.87
N THR A 76 -23.65 -0.97 -38.60
CA THR A 76 -24.53 -1.79 -39.43
C THR A 76 -25.16 -2.82 -38.50
N ASP A 77 -26.27 -2.50 -37.87
CA ASP A 77 -27.56 -2.94 -38.39
C ASP A 77 -28.72 -2.60 -37.44
N ASN A 78 -29.87 -2.34 -38.04
CA ASN A 78 -31.11 -2.04 -37.37
C ASN A 78 -31.63 -3.27 -36.60
N GLN A 79 -31.52 -3.29 -35.27
CA GLN A 79 -32.43 -4.13 -34.48
C GLN A 79 -32.82 -3.55 -33.12
N LYS A 80 -33.90 -2.77 -33.14
CA LYS A 80 -34.82 -2.60 -32.01
C LYS A 80 -35.27 -3.98 -31.54
N ARG A 81 -34.86 -4.45 -30.35
CA ARG A 81 -35.63 -5.42 -29.54
C ARG A 81 -35.03 -5.61 -28.13
N HIS A 82 -35.91 -5.37 -27.14
CA HIS A 82 -35.88 -5.76 -25.73
C HIS A 82 -34.92 -5.06 -24.75
N ARG A 83 -35.56 -4.31 -23.84
CA ARG A 83 -35.12 -3.86 -22.51
C ARG A 83 -34.51 -5.01 -21.70
N HIS A 84 -33.20 -5.18 -21.82
CA HIS A 84 -32.33 -5.39 -20.67
C HIS A 84 -31.09 -4.58 -20.95
N LYS A 85 -31.00 -3.40 -20.34
CA LYS A 85 -29.75 -2.65 -20.24
C LYS A 85 -28.82 -3.53 -19.41
N ARG A 86 -28.22 -4.58 -20.00
CA ARG A 86 -27.17 -5.38 -19.38
C ARG A 86 -26.11 -4.36 -19.05
N LYS A 87 -26.06 -3.99 -17.76
CA LYS A 87 -25.07 -3.09 -17.21
C LYS A 87 -23.75 -3.76 -17.53
N LEU A 88 -23.05 -3.23 -18.54
CA LEU A 88 -21.77 -3.75 -19.02
C LEU A 88 -20.87 -3.87 -17.79
N SER A 89 -20.65 -5.10 -17.31
CA SER A 89 -19.96 -5.31 -16.04
C SER A 89 -18.48 -5.19 -16.34
N ASN A 90 -17.88 -4.02 -16.11
CA ASN A 90 -16.44 -3.83 -16.35
C ASN A 90 -15.67 -4.36 -15.14
N HIS A 91 -15.79 -5.66 -14.84
CA HIS A 91 -15.10 -6.24 -13.70
C HIS A 91 -13.83 -6.98 -14.14
N CYS A 92 -12.69 -6.46 -13.70
CA CYS A 92 -11.37 -7.05 -13.91
C CYS A 92 -10.87 -7.69 -12.63
N VAL A 93 -10.16 -8.80 -12.79
CA VAL A 93 -9.63 -9.54 -11.65
C VAL A 93 -8.13 -9.34 -11.62
N GLY A 94 -7.63 -8.76 -10.53
CA GLY A 94 -6.21 -8.54 -10.33
C GLY A 94 -5.92 -7.32 -9.47
N LEU A 95 -4.63 -7.07 -9.24
CA LEU A 95 -4.15 -5.80 -8.68
C LEU A 95 -4.50 -4.65 -9.62
N TYR A 96 -5.05 -3.56 -9.12
CA TYR A 96 -5.18 -2.31 -9.90
C TYR A 96 -4.08 -1.31 -9.57
N LYS A 97 -3.32 -1.55 -8.50
CA LYS A 97 -2.23 -0.70 -8.00
C LYS A 97 -1.05 -1.56 -7.56
N ARG A 98 0.17 -1.14 -7.86
CA ARG A 98 1.42 -1.77 -7.39
C ARG A 98 2.41 -0.69 -6.93
N TYR A 99 3.33 -1.09 -6.06
CA TYR A 99 4.30 -0.20 -5.44
C TYR A 99 5.72 -0.70 -5.71
N HIS A 100 6.67 0.20 -5.87
CA HIS A 100 8.08 -0.10 -6.08
C HIS A 100 8.93 0.76 -5.14
N LEU A 101 9.87 0.12 -4.45
CA LEU A 101 10.85 0.75 -3.60
C LEU A 101 11.91 1.43 -4.48
N CYS A 102 12.00 2.75 -4.40
CA CYS A 102 12.90 3.56 -5.20
C CYS A 102 13.89 4.33 -4.32
N ASN A 103 15.00 4.76 -4.90
CA ASN A 103 16.01 5.58 -4.24
C ASN A 103 16.52 5.01 -2.90
N THR A 104 16.91 3.73 -2.92
CA THR A 104 17.37 2.96 -1.73
C THR A 104 18.77 3.32 -1.25
N GLN A 105 19.51 4.13 -2.01
CA GLN A 105 20.81 4.65 -1.59
C GLN A 105 20.70 5.37 -0.24
N LYS A 106 21.69 5.17 0.64
CA LYS A 106 21.76 5.91 1.91
C LYS A 106 21.85 7.42 1.65
N CYS A 107 21.15 8.20 2.47
CA CYS A 107 21.25 9.66 2.43
C CYS A 107 22.59 10.13 3.02
N SER A 108 23.26 11.10 2.39
CA SER A 108 24.58 11.62 2.82
C SER A 108 24.59 12.25 4.23
N LYS A 109 23.46 12.80 4.68
CA LYS A 109 23.27 13.38 6.03
C LYS A 109 22.02 12.85 6.75
N GLY A 110 21.49 11.70 6.32
CA GLY A 110 20.19 11.20 6.78
C GLY A 110 20.30 9.87 7.52
N ARG A 111 19.41 9.68 8.49
CA ARG A 111 19.17 8.38 9.12
C ARG A 111 18.22 7.55 8.25
N ASP A 112 18.12 6.26 8.55
CA ASP A 112 17.04 5.42 8.02
C ASP A 112 15.66 6.08 8.24
N PHE A 113 14.72 5.89 7.31
CA PHE A 113 13.45 6.62 7.34
C PHE A 113 12.64 6.36 8.60
N ARG A 114 12.71 5.14 9.14
CA ARG A 114 12.05 4.79 10.39
C ARG A 114 12.74 5.46 11.59
N SER A 115 14.06 5.59 11.55
CA SER A 115 14.84 6.30 12.57
C SER A 115 14.51 7.80 12.61
N GLU A 116 14.31 8.42 11.44
CA GLU A 116 13.87 9.82 11.36
C GLU A 116 12.50 9.99 12.03
N GLN A 117 11.55 9.10 11.71
CA GLN A 117 10.21 9.10 12.30
C GLN A 117 10.22 8.88 13.83
N CYS A 118 11.04 7.97 14.36
CA CYS A 118 11.19 7.80 15.80
C CYS A 118 11.82 9.05 16.45
N SER A 119 12.88 9.60 15.85
CA SER A 119 13.59 10.76 16.42
C SER A 119 12.75 12.04 16.47
N PHE A 120 11.71 12.15 15.64
CA PHE A 120 10.72 13.22 15.73
C PHE A 120 10.09 13.31 17.13
N PHE A 121 9.95 12.19 17.84
CA PHE A 121 9.37 12.12 19.18
C PHE A 121 10.36 12.43 20.30
N ASN A 122 11.66 12.62 20.02
CA ASN A 122 12.64 12.97 21.05
C ASN A 122 12.33 14.31 21.74
N LYS A 123 11.65 15.21 21.02
CA LYS A 123 11.25 16.54 21.53
C LYS A 123 9.93 16.55 22.29
N TYR A 124 9.25 15.40 22.42
CA TYR A 124 7.97 15.29 23.10
C TYR A 124 8.06 14.32 24.28
N PRO A 125 7.55 14.68 25.47
CA PRO A 125 7.59 13.79 26.62
C PRO A 125 6.64 12.60 26.42
N PHE A 126 7.11 11.39 26.73
CA PHE A 126 6.31 10.18 26.80
C PHE A 126 6.12 9.81 28.27
N LYS A 127 4.86 9.82 28.73
CA LYS A 127 4.52 9.60 30.16
C LYS A 127 5.35 10.49 31.11
N GLY A 128 5.52 11.77 30.74
CA GLY A 128 6.21 12.78 31.55
C GLY A 128 7.75 12.75 31.49
N ARG A 129 8.36 11.91 30.65
CA ARG A 129 9.82 11.87 30.47
C ARG A 129 10.22 11.98 29.00
N PHE A 130 11.36 12.61 28.75
CA PHE A 130 11.97 12.64 27.43
C PHE A 130 12.85 11.41 27.21
N TYR A 131 12.86 10.93 25.98
CA TYR A 131 13.64 9.76 25.58
C TYR A 131 14.29 10.01 24.23
N TYR A 132 15.43 9.40 23.99
CA TYR A 132 16.00 9.25 22.66
C TYR A 132 15.52 7.94 22.07
N TRP A 133 14.70 8.04 21.02
CA TRP A 133 14.02 6.90 20.40
C TRP A 133 14.80 6.36 19.22
N GLU A 134 14.87 5.03 19.13
CA GLU A 134 15.36 4.30 17.96
C GLU A 134 14.30 3.29 17.46
N PRO A 135 14.34 2.88 16.18
CA PRO A 135 13.35 1.95 15.65
C PRO A 135 13.35 0.59 16.35
N PHE A 136 12.16 0.05 16.57
CA PHE A 136 11.94 -1.33 16.99
C PHE A 136 11.21 -2.10 15.89
N LEU A 137 11.91 -3.04 15.24
CA LEU A 137 11.37 -3.81 14.10
C LEU A 137 10.66 -5.11 14.52
N GLN A 138 10.84 -5.56 15.76
CA GLN A 138 10.26 -6.82 16.27
C GLN A 138 8.87 -6.63 16.91
N GLY A 139 8.22 -5.48 16.70
CA GLY A 139 6.86 -5.24 17.18
C GLY A 139 5.82 -6.07 16.42
N ALA A 140 4.66 -6.31 17.04
CA ALA A 140 3.58 -7.10 16.44
C ALA A 140 3.07 -6.53 15.11
N GLU A 141 2.96 -5.20 15.02
CA GLU A 141 2.59 -4.48 13.80
C GLU A 141 3.82 -3.78 13.22
N GLU A 142 4.50 -4.42 12.28
CA GLU A 142 5.75 -3.91 11.72
C GLU A 142 5.59 -2.51 11.09
N CYS A 143 4.46 -2.22 10.45
CA CYS A 143 4.20 -0.93 9.84
C CYS A 143 3.56 0.11 10.76
N ALA A 144 3.41 -0.19 12.05
CA ALA A 144 3.21 0.83 13.08
C ALA A 144 4.56 1.43 13.48
N LEU A 145 4.58 2.67 13.97
CA LEU A 145 5.81 3.34 14.38
C LEU A 145 6.22 2.86 15.78
N ASN A 146 6.78 1.65 15.83
CA ASN A 146 7.34 1.08 17.05
C ASN A 146 8.76 1.60 17.27
N CYS A 147 8.99 2.22 18.43
CA CYS A 147 10.26 2.79 18.82
C CYS A 147 10.62 2.34 20.23
N ARG A 148 11.90 2.06 20.47
CA ARG A 148 12.43 1.77 21.81
C ARG A 148 13.30 2.93 22.27
N PRO A 149 13.25 3.34 23.55
CA PRO A 149 14.23 4.28 24.08
C PRO A 149 15.60 3.63 24.16
N ILE A 150 16.65 4.38 23.83
CA ILE A 150 18.03 3.92 23.95
C ILE A 150 18.30 3.56 25.42
N GLY A 151 18.82 2.35 25.64
CA GLY A 151 19.18 1.85 26.98
C GLY A 151 18.02 1.34 27.83
N MET A 152 16.79 1.27 27.30
CA MET A 152 15.62 0.78 28.04
C MET A 152 15.12 -0.56 27.48
N GLY A 153 14.55 -1.40 28.34
CA GLY A 153 14.03 -2.74 27.99
C GLY A 153 12.60 -2.76 27.45
N PHE A 154 12.04 -1.61 27.05
CA PHE A 154 10.67 -1.52 26.52
C PHE A 154 10.62 -0.80 25.18
N TYR A 155 9.55 -1.03 24.42
CA TYR A 155 9.22 -0.24 23.24
C TYR A 155 7.83 0.37 23.40
N ALA A 156 7.54 1.40 22.61
CA ALA A 156 6.24 2.01 22.50
C ALA A 156 5.88 2.21 21.04
N THR A 157 4.58 2.08 20.73
CA THR A 157 4.04 2.48 19.43
C THR A 157 3.71 3.97 19.48
N LEU A 158 4.55 4.80 18.86
CA LEU A 158 4.43 6.27 18.91
C LEU A 158 3.47 6.82 17.84
N ASN A 159 3.22 6.05 16.79
CA ASN A 159 2.21 6.35 15.78
C ASN A 159 1.62 5.05 15.21
N LYS A 160 0.35 5.09 14.79
CA LYS A 160 -0.37 3.94 14.24
C LYS A 160 0.24 3.41 12.95
N THR A 161 0.77 4.31 12.12
CA THR A 161 1.43 3.94 10.87
C THR A 161 2.75 4.67 10.75
N VAL A 162 3.73 3.98 10.16
CA VAL A 162 4.89 4.65 9.56
C VAL A 162 4.46 5.32 8.25
N ILE A 163 5.28 6.25 7.77
CA ILE A 163 5.05 6.89 6.48
C ILE A 163 5.23 5.87 5.35
N ASP A 164 4.37 5.94 4.34
CA ASP A 164 4.42 5.06 3.18
C ASP A 164 5.80 5.07 2.50
N GLY A 165 6.27 3.86 2.14
CA GLY A 165 7.62 3.64 1.60
C GLY A 165 8.68 3.32 2.65
N THR A 166 8.37 3.38 3.94
CA THR A 166 9.26 2.84 4.99
C THR A 166 9.45 1.35 4.78
N SER A 167 10.70 0.87 4.74
CA SER A 167 11.00 -0.55 4.55
C SER A 167 10.47 -1.43 5.69
N CYS A 168 10.11 -2.66 5.34
CA CYS A 168 9.68 -3.70 6.27
C CYS A 168 10.18 -5.08 5.82
N LEU A 169 10.29 -6.02 6.76
CA LEU A 169 10.97 -7.31 6.65
C LEU A 169 10.03 -8.45 6.27
N HIS A 170 8.75 -8.36 6.62
CA HIS A 170 7.78 -9.44 6.42
C HIS A 170 6.65 -9.03 5.47
N PRO A 171 6.94 -8.76 4.18
CA PRO A 171 5.91 -8.35 3.24
C PRO A 171 4.92 -9.45 2.95
N LEU A 172 3.66 -9.05 2.81
CA LEU A 172 2.61 -9.89 2.28
C LEU A 172 2.58 -9.75 0.75
N THR A 173 2.52 -10.90 0.09
CA THR A 173 2.28 -10.99 -1.35
C THR A 173 0.94 -10.35 -1.71
N ALA A 174 0.73 -10.19 -3.01
CA ALA A 174 -0.55 -9.84 -3.57
C ALA A 174 -1.68 -10.85 -3.27
N THR A 175 -1.49 -11.87 -2.45
CA THR A 175 -2.55 -12.80 -2.05
C THR A 175 -2.81 -12.76 -0.55
N GLY A 176 -2.16 -11.86 0.18
CA GLY A 176 -2.17 -11.84 1.64
C GLY A 176 -1.31 -12.93 2.29
N LYS A 177 -0.67 -13.80 1.49
CA LYS A 177 0.30 -14.79 1.98
C LYS A 177 1.64 -14.12 2.25
N ALA A 178 2.39 -14.63 3.24
CA ALA A 178 3.76 -14.21 3.48
C ALA A 178 4.63 -14.39 2.23
N ALA A 179 5.46 -13.40 1.91
CA ALA A 179 6.43 -13.51 0.84
C ALA A 179 7.65 -14.35 1.26
N PRO A 180 8.43 -14.89 0.31
CA PRO A 180 9.69 -15.55 0.62
C PRO A 180 10.63 -14.68 1.46
N ARG A 181 11.43 -15.32 2.33
CA ARG A 181 12.43 -14.61 3.13
C ARG A 181 13.38 -13.82 2.23
N GLY A 182 13.69 -12.59 2.64
CA GLY A 182 14.53 -11.67 1.87
C GLY A 182 13.79 -10.88 0.78
N THR A 183 12.49 -11.10 0.57
CA THR A 183 11.70 -10.28 -0.35
C THR A 183 11.65 -8.84 0.17
N PRO A 184 12.02 -7.82 -0.63
CA PRO A 184 11.93 -6.43 -0.22
C PRO A 184 10.47 -6.03 0.07
N GLY A 185 10.24 -5.50 1.27
CA GLY A 185 8.94 -5.02 1.73
C GLY A 185 8.91 -3.52 1.92
N LEU A 186 7.75 -2.93 1.67
CA LEU A 186 7.47 -1.54 2.03
C LEU A 186 6.12 -1.41 2.74
N CYS A 187 6.09 -0.52 3.74
CA CYS A 187 4.87 -0.15 4.41
C CYS A 187 4.03 0.76 3.52
N VAL A 188 2.79 0.37 3.27
CA VAL A 188 1.80 1.21 2.60
C VAL A 188 0.44 1.04 3.25
N GLU A 189 -0.19 2.15 3.64
CA GLU A 189 -1.50 2.16 4.32
C GLU A 189 -1.47 1.26 5.58
N GLY A 190 -0.35 1.25 6.31
CA GLY A 190 -0.17 0.46 7.53
C GLY A 190 0.06 -1.04 7.33
N CYS A 191 0.19 -1.52 6.10
CA CYS A 191 0.50 -2.93 5.80
C CYS A 191 1.86 -3.08 5.13
N CYS A 192 2.61 -4.12 5.50
CA CYS A 192 3.85 -4.49 4.82
C CYS A 192 3.53 -5.23 3.52
N LYS A 193 3.79 -4.60 2.37
CA LYS A 193 3.47 -5.11 1.03
C LYS A 193 4.76 -5.38 0.26
N VAL A 194 4.74 -6.41 -0.60
CA VAL A 194 5.87 -6.70 -1.51
C VAL A 194 6.14 -5.48 -2.40
N SER A 195 7.40 -5.07 -2.48
CA SER A 195 7.85 -4.17 -3.53
C SER A 195 7.86 -4.91 -4.85
N ALA A 196 7.16 -4.38 -5.85
CA ALA A 196 7.38 -4.79 -7.23
C ALA A 196 8.86 -4.55 -7.58
N VAL A 197 9.37 -5.41 -8.46
CA VAL A 197 10.67 -5.24 -9.15
C VAL A 197 10.45 -4.33 -10.35
#